data_AF-A0A7W0YLK4-F1
#
_entry.id   AF-A0A7W0YLK4-F1
#
_cell.length_a   1.000
_cell.length_b   1.000
_cell.length_c   1.000
_cell.angle_alpha   90.00
_cell.angle_beta   90.00
_cell.angle_gamma   90.00
#
_symmetry.space_group_name_H-M   'P 1'
#
loop_
_entity.id
_entity.type
_entity.pdbx_description
1 polymer ?
#
loop_
_entity_poly.entity_id
_entity_poly.type
_entity_poly.pdbx_seq_one_letter_code
_entity_poly.pdbx_strand_id
1 'polypeptide(L)' 'VGAYVGWQGVLLTVFLGGLIGSLIFVPLALAGNKKLVPFGIFLALGAAVTYFVGPAIFQWYAGFLVSA' A
#
# COMPACT_ATOMS: atom_id res chain seq x y z
N VAL A 1 2.55 -11.51 -3.21
CA VAL A 1 1.52 -10.48 -2.92
C VAL A 1 0.19 -10.85 -3.57
N GLY A 2 0.03 -10.77 -4.90
CA GLY A 2 -1.28 -11.03 -5.54
C GLY A 2 -1.89 -12.41 -5.29
N ALA A 3 -1.08 -13.45 -5.10
CA ALA A 3 -1.56 -14.77 -4.72
C ALA A 3 -2.22 -14.82 -3.32
N TYR A 4 -1.86 -13.91 -2.41
CA TYR A 4 -2.34 -13.88 -1.02
C TYR A 4 -3.47 -12.88 -0.77
N VAL A 5 -3.46 -11.74 -1.48
CA VAL A 5 -4.46 -10.67 -1.32
C VAL A 5 -5.46 -10.60 -2.49
N GLY A 6 -5.33 -11.48 -3.48
CA GLY A 6 -6.15 -11.45 -4.69
C GLY A 6 -5.84 -10.25 -5.58
N TRP A 7 -6.42 -10.21 -6.79
CA TRP A 7 -6.16 -9.15 -7.77
C TRP A 7 -6.65 -7.77 -7.30
N GLN A 8 -7.77 -7.71 -6.55
CA GLN A 8 -8.30 -6.46 -5.96
C GLN A 8 -7.35 -5.90 -4.89
N GLY A 9 -6.81 -6.77 -4.03
CA GLY A 9 -5.88 -6.38 -2.98
C GLY A 9 -4.52 -5.92 -3.50
N VAL A 10 -4.10 -6.34 -4.69
CA VAL A 10 -2.85 -5.83 -5.30
C VAL A 10 -2.88 -4.32 -5.48
N LEU A 11 -4.01 -3.74 -5.91
CA LEU A 11 -4.13 -2.30 -6.11
C LEU A 11 -3.92 -1.54 -4.79
N LEU A 12 -4.59 -1.98 -3.73
CA LEU A 12 -4.43 -1.40 -2.40
C LEU A 12 -3.01 -1.58 -1.86
N THR A 13 -2.41 -2.74 -2.12
CA THR A 13 -1.03 -3.04 -1.69
C THR A 13 -0.01 -2.13 -2.38
N VAL A 14 -0.12 -1.93 -3.70
CA VAL A 14 0.79 -1.05 -4.46
C VAL A 14 0.60 0.40 -4.02
N PHE A 15 -0.64 0.83 -3.82
CA PHE A 15 -0.93 2.16 -3.30
C PHE A 15 -0.31 2.39 -1.92
N LEU A 16 -0.55 1.49 -0.96
CA LEU A 16 0.02 1.58 0.39
C LEU A 16 1.55 1.49 0.37
N GLY A 17 2.12 0.60 -0.44
CA GLY A 17 3.57 0.49 -0.62
C GLY A 17 4.19 1.77 -1.18
N GLY A 18 3.53 2.41 -2.16
CA GLY A 18 3.92 3.71 -2.70
C GLY A 18 3.78 4.84 -1.68
N LEU A 19 2.69 4.85 -0.91
CA LEU A 19 2.42 5.86 0.12
C LEU A 19 3.44 5.79 1.26
N ILE A 20 3.70 4.60 1.81
CA ILE A 20 4.69 4.39 2.88
C ILE A 20 6.10 4.65 2.33
N GLY A 21 6.38 4.15 1.13
CA GLY A 21 7.65 4.35 0.45
C GLY A 21 7.95 5.83 0.23
N SER A 22 6.98 6.63 -0.23
CA SER A 22 7.17 8.07 -0.43
C SER A 22 7.32 8.81 0.90
N LEU A 23 6.53 8.46 1.92
CA LEU A 23 6.61 9.08 3.25
C LEU A 23 8.00 8.93 3.88
N ILE A 24 8.70 7.82 3.61
CA ILE A 24 10.03 7.54 4.13
C ILE A 24 11.12 8.05 3.17
N PHE A 25 10.97 7.80 1.87
CA PHE A 25 12.00 8.09 0.87
C PHE A 25 12.09 9.58 0.53
N VAL A 26 10.98 10.33 0.56
CA VAL A 26 10.99 11.77 0.28
C VAL A 26 11.82 12.53 1.33
N PRO A 27 11.62 12.37 2.65
CA PRO A 27 12.49 13.00 3.65
C PRO A 27 13.95 12.56 3.56
N LEU A 28 14.21 11.27 3.32
CA LEU A 28 15.57 10.74 3.15
C LEU A 28 16.28 11.35 1.94
N ALA A 29 15.57 11.50 0.81
CA ALA A 29 16.09 12.13 -0.39
C ALA A 29 16.39 13.62 -0.16
N LEU A 30 15.52 14.34 0.54
CA LEU A 30 15.72 15.74 0.93
C LEU A 30 16.91 15.91 1.89
N ALA A 31 17.15 14.92 2.77
CA ALA A 31 18.30 14.89 3.66
C ALA A 31 19.63 14.48 2.97
N GLY A 32 19.64 14.35 1.64
CA GLY A 32 20.84 14.00 0.85
C GLY A 32 21.21 12.52 0.87
N ASN A 33 20.41 11.66 1.52
CA ASN A 33 20.67 10.23 1.62
C ASN A 33 20.08 9.50 0.41
N LYS A 34 20.91 9.29 -0.63
CA LYS A 34 20.52 8.57 -1.87
C LYS A 34 20.55 7.04 -1.73
N LYS A 35 20.33 6.51 -0.52
CA LYS A 35 20.35 5.07 -0.31
C LYS A 35 19.13 4.45 -0.99
N LEU A 36 19.38 3.64 -2.01
CA LEU A 36 18.32 2.91 -2.71
C LEU A 36 17.74 1.87 -1.77
N VAL A 37 16.51 2.10 -1.32
CA VAL A 37 15.73 1.11 -0.57
C VAL A 37 14.86 0.36 -1.58
N PRO A 38 14.95 -0.97 -1.67
CA PRO A 38 14.11 -1.75 -2.57
C PRO A 38 12.62 -1.49 -2.27
N PHE A 39 11.87 -1.13 -3.31
CA PHE A 39 10.42 -0.90 -3.19
C PHE A 39 9.68 -2.12 -2.61
N GLY A 40 10.22 -3.33 -2.80
CA GLY A 40 9.67 -4.58 -2.29
C GLY A 40 9.43 -4.59 -0.77
N ILE A 41 10.22 -3.87 0.04
CA ILE A 41 10.03 -3.81 1.49
C ILE A 41 8.74 -3.06 1.83
N PHE A 42 8.52 -1.91 1.19
CA PHE A 42 7.29 -1.14 1.36
C PHE A 42 6.08 -1.87 0.78
N LEU A 43 6.27 -2.57 -0.34
CA LEU A 43 5.23 -3.40 -0.94
C LEU A 43 4.82 -4.57 -0.03
N ALA A 44 5.77 -5.21 0.66
CA ALA A 44 5.49 -6.27 1.62
C ALA A 44 4.70 -5.75 2.82
N LEU A 45 5.04 -4.56 3.33
CA LEU A 45 4.27 -3.88 4.37
C LEU A 45 2.84 -3.56 3.90
N GLY A 46 2.70 -2.99 2.70
CA GLY A 46 1.40 -2.74 2.08
C GLY A 46 0.57 -4.01 1.91
N ALA A 47 1.21 -5.14 1.58
CA ALA A 47 0.56 -6.44 1.44
C ALA A 47 0.05 -6.96 2.78
N ALA A 48 0.86 -6.85 3.83
CA ALA A 48 0.46 -7.23 5.19
C ALA A 48 -0.74 -6.40 5.65
N VAL A 49 -0.70 -5.08 5.50
CA VAL A 49 -1.83 -4.21 5.85
C VAL A 49 -3.08 -4.54 5.03
N THR A 50 -2.93 -4.75 3.73
CA THR A 50 -4.04 -5.14 2.84
C THR A 50 -4.63 -6.49 3.24
N TYR A 51 -3.81 -7.44 3.69
CA TYR A 51 -4.29 -8.76 4.11
C TYR A 51 -5.21 -8.67 5.34
N PHE A 52 -4.88 -7.81 6.32
CA PHE A 52 -5.68 -7.65 7.53
C PHE A 52 -6.86 -6.68 7.37
N VAL A 53 -6.66 -5.56 6.66
CA VAL A 53 -7.60 -4.43 6.65
C VAL A 53 -8.29 -4.25 5.30
N GLY A 54 -7.79 -4.90 4.24
CA GLY A 54 -8.33 -4.82 2.88
C GLY A 54 -9.84 -5.11 2.78
N PRO A 55 -10.36 -6.19 3.41
CA PRO A 55 -11.79 -6.49 3.36
C PRO A 55 -12.67 -5.36 3.90
N ALA A 56 -12.26 -4.72 5.01
CA ALA A 56 -13.00 -3.60 5.59
C ALA A 56 -12.98 -2.36 4.68
N ILE A 57 -11.83 -2.08 4.04
CA ILE A 57 -11.69 -0.97 3.08
C ILE A 57 -12.57 -1.20 1.85
N PHE A 58 -12.61 -2.43 1.33
CA PHE A 58 -13.48 -2.77 0.19
C PHE A 58 -14.97 -2.65 0.55
N GLN A 59 -15.37 -3.09 1.74
CA GLN A 59 -16.76 -2.92 2.20
C GLN A 59 -17.14 -1.46 2.39
N TRP A 60 -16.25 -0.64 2.95
CA TRP A 60 -16.48 0.80 3.08
C TRP A 60 -16.68 1.46 1.71
N TYR A 61 -15.82 1.13 0.73
CA TYR A 61 -15.92 1.67 -0.62
C TYR A 61 -17.21 1.22 -1.33
N ALA A 62 -17.58 -0.05 -1.20
CA ALA A 62 -18.84 -0.56 -1.73
C ALA A 62 -20.06 0.10 -1.09
N GLY A 63 -20.05 0.28 0.24
CA GLY A 63 -21.10 1.00 0.96
C GLY A 63 -21.24 2.44 0.49
N PHE A 64 -20.12 3.15 0.32
CA PHE A 64 -20.10 4.51 -0.21
C PHE A 64 -20.76 4.59 -1.59
N LEU A 65 -20.36 3.71 -2.52
CA LEU A 65 -20.92 3.68 -3.88
C LEU A 65 -22.41 3.32 -3.93
N VAL A 66 -22.89 2.51 -2.99
CA VAL A 66 -24.33 2.17 -2.89
C VAL A 66 -25.13 3.30 -2.25
N SER A 67 -24.50 4.11 -1.39
CA SER A 67 -25.12 5.23 -0.68
C SER A 67 -25.04 6.58 -1.40
N ALA A 68 -24.32 6.65 -2.52
CA ALA A 68 -24.11 7.84 -3.34
C ALA A 68 -25.02 7.84 -4.57
#